data_AF-A0A7X8YU35-F1
#
_entry.id   AF-A0A7X8YU35-F1
#
_cell.length_a   1.000
_cell.length_b   1.000
_cell.length_c   1.000
_cell.angle_alpha   90.00
_cell.angle_beta   90.00
_cell.angle_gamma   90.00
#
_symmetry.space_group_name_H-M   'P 1'
#
loop_
_entity.id
_entity.type
_entity.pdbx_description
1 polymer ?
#
loop_
_entity_poly.entity_id
_entity_poly.type
_entity_poly.pdbx_seq_one_letter_code
_entity_poly.pdbx_strand_id
1 'polypeptide(L)'
;MDEPPTKTDDGHRVIMSRVVRRKQQDDRSFDIEFWGKVGDAGRFAAAWQMVREVRLMRGQSGDLPEMQKSVTRIRRRSLEPKPSNP
;
A
#
# COMPACT_ATOMS: atom_id res chain seq x y z
N MET A 1 -24.95 17.01 15.66
CA MET A 1 -23.82 16.13 16.05
C MET A 1 -24.04 14.87 15.25
N ASP A 2 -23.58 14.87 13.99
CA ASP A 2 -23.73 13.71 13.12
C ASP A 2 -22.59 12.74 13.43
N GLU A 3 -22.96 11.60 13.99
CA GLU A 3 -22.05 10.50 14.32
C GLU A 3 -21.38 10.00 13.03
N PRO A 4 -20.04 9.80 13.00
CA PRO A 4 -19.38 9.33 11.79
C PRO A 4 -19.83 7.90 11.50
N PRO A 5 -20.12 7.54 10.24
CA PRO A 5 -20.53 6.19 9.90
C PRO A 5 -19.42 5.21 10.31
N THR A 6 -19.78 4.30 11.20
CA THR A 6 -18.93 3.22 11.66
C THR A 6 -18.50 2.39 10.46
N LYS A 7 -17.19 2.16 10.35
CA LYS A 7 -16.56 1.36 9.30
C LYS A 7 -17.19 -0.04 9.28
N THR A 8 -18.13 -0.27 8.36
CA THR A 8 -18.57 -1.62 7.97
C THR A 8 -17.41 -2.29 7.23
N ASP A 9 -16.63 -3.09 7.95
CA ASP A 9 -15.81 -4.17 7.38
C ASP A 9 -16.68 -5.40 7.13
N ASP A 10 -17.85 -5.18 6.53
CA ASP A 10 -18.63 -6.26 5.97
C ASP A 10 -18.07 -6.46 4.57
N GLY A 11 -17.51 -7.63 4.26
CA GLY A 11 -16.83 -7.98 3.02
C GLY A 11 -17.66 -7.91 1.73
N HIS A 12 -18.66 -7.03 1.67
CA HIS A 12 -19.48 -6.72 0.53
C HIS A 12 -18.74 -5.80 -0.44
N ARG A 13 -18.77 -6.19 -1.71
CA ARG A 13 -18.22 -5.42 -2.82
C ARG A 13 -18.91 -4.05 -2.93
N VAL A 14 -18.15 -2.97 -2.78
CA VAL A 14 -18.64 -1.59 -2.99
C VAL A 14 -18.81 -1.35 -4.50
N ILE A 15 -20.03 -0.99 -4.92
CA ILE A 15 -20.35 -0.60 -6.30
C ILE A 15 -21.10 0.73 -6.25
N MET A 16 -20.64 1.72 -7.02
CA MET A 16 -21.25 3.03 -7.13
C MET A 16 -21.37 3.44 -8.60
N SER A 17 -22.41 4.18 -8.93
CA SER A 17 -22.62 4.77 -10.26
C SER A 17 -23.17 6.17 -10.13
N ARG A 18 -22.73 7.09 -10.99
CA ARG A 18 -23.33 8.42 -11.16
C ARG A 18 -23.52 8.75 -12.63
N VAL A 19 -24.56 9.52 -12.93
CA VAL A 19 -24.77 10.10 -14.27
C VAL A 19 -23.96 11.39 -14.36
N VAL A 20 -23.07 11.49 -15.35
CA VAL A 20 -22.28 12.69 -15.63
C VAL A 20 -22.75 13.35 -16.93
N ARG A 21 -22.73 14.69 -16.96
CA ARG A 21 -23.04 15.45 -18.19
C ARG A 21 -21.74 15.93 -18.83
N ARG A 22 -21.68 15.94 -20.17
CA ARG A 22 -20.47 16.25 -20.95
C ARG A 22 -19.82 17.62 -20.66
N LYS A 23 -20.60 18.59 -20.17
CA LYS A 23 -20.14 19.94 -19.80
C LYS A 23 -19.89 20.12 -18.30
N GLN A 24 -20.18 19.10 -17.49
CA GLN A 24 -19.99 19.16 -16.05
C GLN A 24 -18.54 18.84 -15.74
N GLN A 25 -17.86 19.76 -15.07
CA GLN A 25 -16.50 19.55 -14.59
C GLN A 25 -16.51 18.48 -13.50
N ASP A 26 -15.59 17.53 -13.59
CA ASP A 26 -15.43 16.51 -12.56
C ASP A 26 -14.64 17.10 -11.38
N ASP A 27 -15.32 17.24 -10.25
CA ASP A 27 -14.76 17.75 -8.99
C ASP A 27 -14.15 16.65 -8.13
N ARG A 28 -14.13 15.39 -8.61
CA ARG A 28 -13.63 14.20 -7.91
C ARG A 28 -14.39 13.84 -6.63
N SER A 29 -15.52 14.51 -6.34
CA SER A 29 -16.34 14.24 -5.15
C SER A 29 -16.79 12.77 -5.09
N PHE A 30 -17.17 12.21 -6.23
CA PHE A 30 -17.57 10.81 -6.36
C PHE A 30 -16.43 9.84 -6.07
N ASP A 31 -15.21 10.13 -6.55
CA ASP A 31 -14.05 9.29 -6.28
C ASP A 31 -13.70 9.32 -4.79
N ILE A 32 -13.75 10.50 -4.17
CA ILE A 32 -13.51 10.68 -2.74
C ILE A 32 -14.52 9.87 -1.92
N GLU A 33 -15.81 9.94 -2.28
CA GLU A 33 -16.87 9.17 -1.62
C GLU A 33 -16.67 7.66 -1.80
N PHE A 34 -16.38 7.22 -3.03
CA PHE A 34 -16.14 5.82 -3.35
C PHE A 34 -14.95 5.28 -2.55
N TRP A 35 -13.81 5.96 -2.60
CA TRP A 35 -12.65 5.55 -1.80
C TRP A 35 -12.92 5.65 -0.31
N GLY A 36 -13.76 6.59 0.14
CA GLY A 36 -14.32 6.66 1.48
C GLY A 36 -14.95 5.33 1.92
N LYS A 37 -15.88 4.82 1.11
CA LYS A 37 -16.62 3.58 1.37
C LYS A 37 -15.76 2.31 1.23
N VAL A 38 -14.80 2.30 0.30
CA VAL A 38 -13.86 1.16 0.12
C VAL A 38 -12.95 0.97 1.34
N GLY A 39 -12.64 2.05 2.06
CA GLY A 39 -11.79 2.00 3.25
C GLY A 39 -10.31 1.71 2.96
N ASP A 40 -9.50 1.73 4.02
CA ASP A 40 -8.04 1.73 3.91
C ASP A 40 -7.47 0.41 3.34
N ALA A 41 -8.06 -0.73 3.73
CA ALA A 41 -7.65 -2.04 3.22
C ALA A 41 -7.91 -2.18 1.72
N GLY A 42 -9.09 -1.76 1.25
CA GLY A 42 -9.43 -1.81 -0.17
C GLY A 42 -8.61 -0.82 -1.01
N ARG A 43 -8.33 0.38 -0.49
CA ARG A 43 -7.41 1.35 -1.12
C ARG A 43 -6.02 0.75 -1.29
N PHE A 44 -5.49 0.13 -0.24
CA PHE A 44 -4.17 -0.51 -0.26
C PHE A 44 -4.14 -1.66 -1.28
N ALA A 45 -5.16 -2.53 -1.27
CA ALA A 45 -5.25 -3.63 -2.21
C ALA A 45 -5.28 -3.15 -3.67
N ALA A 46 -6.07 -2.11 -3.97
CA ALA A 46 -6.13 -1.52 -5.31
C ALA A 46 -4.78 -0.91 -5.74
N ALA A 47 -4.14 -0.14 -4.86
CA ALA A 47 -2.80 0.39 -5.11
C ALA A 47 -1.79 -0.72 -5.39
N TRP A 48 -1.88 -1.82 -4.66
CA TRP A 48 -0.99 -2.96 -4.82
C TRP A 48 -1.21 -3.73 -6.13
N GLN A 49 -2.46 -3.85 -6.60
CA GLN A 49 -2.73 -4.40 -7.93
C GLN A 49 -2.08 -3.55 -9.03
N MET A 50 -2.18 -2.21 -8.94
CA MET A 50 -1.51 -1.32 -9.91
C MET A 50 0.01 -1.53 -9.94
N VAL A 51 0.65 -1.79 -8.81
CA VAL A 51 2.10 -2.11 -8.76
C VAL A 51 2.40 -3.42 -9.52
N ARG A 52 1.56 -4.45 -9.35
CA ARG A 52 1.72 -5.73 -10.07
C ARG A 52 1.56 -5.55 -11.57
N GLU A 53 0.56 -4.78 -11.98
CA GLU A 53 0.30 -4.48 -13.39
C GLU A 53 1.49 -3.76 -14.04
N VAL A 54 2.06 -2.76 -13.37
CA VAL A 54 3.25 -2.05 -13.86
C VAL A 54 4.46 -3.00 -14.02
N ARG A 55 4.65 -3.95 -13.12
CA ARG A 55 5.73 -4.96 -13.24
C ARG A 55 5.51 -5.87 -14.45
N LEU A 56 4.28 -6.35 -14.64
CA LEU A 56 3.90 -7.14 -15.81
C LEU A 56 4.14 -6.37 -17.11
N MET A 57 3.72 -5.10 -17.18
CA MET A 57 3.96 -4.23 -18.34
C MET A 57 5.45 -4.02 -18.64
N ARG A 58 6.31 -4.10 -17.61
CA ARG A 58 7.78 -4.02 -17.74
C ARG A 58 8.44 -5.36 -18.08
N GLY A 59 7.67 -6.41 -18.36
CA GLY A 59 8.18 -7.74 -18.67
C GLY A 59 8.77 -8.48 -17.46
N GLN A 60 8.52 -8.00 -16.24
CA GLN A 60 8.90 -8.69 -15.01
C GLN A 60 7.78 -9.64 -14.58
N SER A 61 8.12 -10.61 -13.73
CA SER A 61 7.10 -11.44 -13.09
C SER A 61 6.11 -10.56 -12.33
N GLY A 62 4.81 -10.81 -12.51
CA GLY A 62 3.72 -10.16 -11.75
C GLY A 62 3.63 -10.60 -10.28
N ASP A 63 4.70 -11.24 -9.80
CA ASP A 63 4.87 -11.70 -8.44
C ASP A 63 5.02 -10.53 -7.49
N LEU A 64 4.53 -10.78 -6.27
CA LEU A 64 4.58 -9.83 -5.19
C LEU A 64 6.05 -9.53 -4.87
N PRO A 65 6.46 -8.25 -4.73
CA PRO A 65 7.76 -7.95 -4.16
C PRO A 65 7.87 -8.60 -2.79
N GLU A 66 8.80 -9.54 -2.67
CA GLU A 66 9.13 -10.07 -1.35
C GLU A 66 9.76 -8.95 -0.51
N MET A 67 9.43 -8.95 0.77
CA MET A 67 10.10 -8.08 1.73
C MET A 67 11.60 -8.40 1.68
N GLN A 68 12.42 -7.40 1.32
CA GLN A 68 13.86 -7.55 1.25
C GLN A 68 14.40 -7.90 2.65
N LYS A 69 14.73 -9.19 2.87
CA LYS A 69 15.32 -9.68 4.11
C LYS A 69 16.80 -9.34 4.12
N SER A 70 17.18 -8.11 4.49
CA SER A 70 18.58 -7.80 4.74
C SER A 70 19.00 -8.33 6.11
N VAL A 71 19.80 -9.39 6.15
CA VAL A 71 20.44 -9.87 7.38
C VAL A 71 21.81 -9.23 7.50
N THR A 72 21.94 -8.22 8.36
CA THR A 72 23.25 -7.65 8.72
C THR A 72 23.95 -8.57 9.72
N ARG A 73 25.06 -9.19 9.32
CA ARG A 73 25.89 -10.01 10.22
C ARG A 73 26.84 -9.09 11.01
N ILE A 74 26.51 -8.80 12.26
CA ILE A 74 27.39 -8.04 13.17
C ILE A 74 28.50 -8.98 13.66
N ARG A 75 29.76 -8.70 13.32
CA ARG A 75 30.93 -9.38 13.92
C ARG A 75 31.44 -8.59 15.12
N ARG A 76 31.58 -9.24 16.27
CA ARG A 76 32.26 -8.66 17.43
C ARG A 76 33.73 -8.44 17.10
N ARG A 77 34.24 -7.25 17.40
CA ARG A 77 35.67 -6.97 17.40
C ARG A 77 36.30 -7.87 18.47
N SER A 78 37.19 -8.77 18.05
CA SER A 78 37.98 -9.57 18.99
C SER A 78 38.89 -8.61 19.75
N LEU A 79 38.84 -8.65 21.08
CA LEU A 79 39.81 -7.96 21.92
C LEU A 79 41.12 -8.71 21.77
N GLU A 80 42.02 -8.23 20.91
CA GLU A 80 43.41 -8.69 20.96
C GLU A 80 43.99 -8.24 22.31
N PRO A 81 44.65 -9.14 23.08
CA PRO A 81 45.35 -8.73 24.27
C PRO A 81 46.49 -7.79 23.87
N LYS A 82 46.44 -6.56 24.38
CA LYS A 82 47.48 -5.55 24.18
C LYS A 82 48.82 -6.13 24.63
N PRO A 83 49.89 -6.11 23.81
CA PRO A 83 51.17 -6.66 24.23
C PRO A 83 51.69 -5.84 25.43
N SER A 84 52.05 -6.55 26.51
CA SER A 84 52.79 -5.95 27.62
C SER A 84 54.20 -5.64 27.13
N ASN A 85 54.56 -4.36 27.12
CA ASN A 85 55.96 -3.97 26.92
C ASN A 85 56.78 -4.35 28.17
N PRO A 86 58.06 -4.71 27.99
CA PRO A 86 58.97 -5.06 29.09
C PRO A 86 59.25 -3.88 30.02
#